data_AF-A0A173YFV6-F1
#
_entry.id   AF-A0A173YFV6-F1
#
_cell.length_a   1.000
_cell.length_b   1.000
_cell.length_c   1.000
_cell.angle_alpha   90.00
_cell.angle_beta   90.00
_cell.angle_gamma   90.00
#
_symmetry.space_group_name_H-M   'P 1'
#
loop_
_entity.id
_entity.type
_entity.pdbx_description
1 polymer ?
#
loop_
_entity_poly.entity_id
_entity_poly.type
_entity_poly.pdbx_seq_one_letter_code
_entity_poly.pdbx_strand_id
1 'polypeptide(L)'
;MLAIKSELENIPLSDTQRDMLLAMDNVLEQAWTFRNTPVPDRCMDPENISEVVYYFLQDKGAGYRADLLYNRAKAEFDARMEEIAALPPKEILGCAYEKVIKEEFLCQMEDELPEDTVNVLLTYPQPLAVLFSEWMDNDYSFLDCIVDTMQDTVQRREKELRSCQFHVNGEPPQELKDYYELYGEELNNPDLEPAGEVER
;
A
#
# COMPACT_ATOMS: atom_id res chain seq x y z
N MET A 1 -41.02 -5.03 0.77
CA MET A 1 -40.22 -6.26 0.51
C MET A 1 -40.54 -6.90 -0.84
N LEU A 2 -41.81 -7.21 -1.17
CA LEU A 2 -42.18 -7.77 -2.49
C LEU A 2 -41.76 -6.90 -3.70
N ALA A 3 -41.94 -5.57 -3.60
CA ALA A 3 -41.55 -4.65 -4.67
C ALA A 3 -40.03 -4.65 -4.93
N ILE A 4 -39.21 -4.66 -3.87
CA ILE A 4 -37.74 -4.74 -3.96
C ILE A 4 -37.32 -6.05 -4.64
N LYS A 5 -37.94 -7.18 -4.25
CA LYS A 5 -37.70 -8.48 -4.87
C LYS A 5 -37.99 -8.43 -6.38
N SER A 6 -39.18 -7.94 -6.74
CA SER A 6 -39.58 -7.81 -8.14
C SER A 6 -38.60 -6.93 -8.93
N GLU A 7 -38.13 -5.83 -8.35
CA GLU A 7 -37.17 -4.95 -9.01
C GLU A 7 -35.83 -5.66 -9.26
N LEU A 8 -35.25 -6.28 -8.22
CA LEU A 8 -33.98 -7.04 -8.32
C LEU A 8 -34.04 -8.17 -9.36
N GLU A 9 -35.21 -8.80 -9.55
CA GLU A 9 -35.41 -9.86 -10.53
C GLU A 9 -35.50 -9.35 -11.98
N ASN A 10 -35.82 -8.07 -12.19
CA ASN A 10 -36.10 -7.51 -13.52
C ASN A 10 -35.07 -6.49 -14.03
N ILE A 11 -34.26 -5.90 -13.16
CA ILE A 11 -33.22 -4.95 -13.59
C ILE A 11 -32.08 -5.67 -14.31
N PRO A 12 -31.45 -5.01 -15.30
CA PRO A 12 -30.26 -5.56 -15.96
C PRO A 12 -29.06 -5.49 -15.01
N LEU A 13 -28.65 -6.64 -14.47
CA LEU A 13 -27.48 -6.77 -13.61
C LEU A 13 -26.24 -7.17 -14.42
N SER A 14 -25.11 -6.51 -14.14
CA SER A 14 -23.80 -6.99 -14.56
C SER A 14 -23.45 -8.33 -13.91
N ASP A 15 -22.51 -9.08 -14.49
CA ASP A 15 -22.10 -10.36 -13.92
C ASP A 15 -21.55 -10.18 -12.49
N THR A 16 -20.74 -9.15 -12.25
CA THR A 16 -20.25 -8.80 -10.90
C THR A 16 -21.38 -8.51 -9.92
N GLN A 17 -22.44 -7.81 -10.34
CA GLN A 17 -23.59 -7.56 -9.46
C GLN A 17 -24.35 -8.85 -9.16
N ARG A 18 -24.48 -9.76 -10.13
CA ARG A 18 -25.11 -11.07 -9.89
C ARG A 18 -24.29 -11.91 -8.92
N ASP A 19 -22.98 -12.00 -9.14
CA ASP A 19 -22.08 -12.77 -8.28
C ASP A 19 -22.09 -12.22 -6.85
N MET A 20 -22.09 -10.89 -6.70
CA MET A 20 -22.29 -10.24 -5.40
C MET A 20 -23.59 -10.66 -4.74
N LEU A 21 -24.72 -10.52 -5.43
CA LEU A 21 -26.04 -10.87 -4.87
C LEU A 21 -26.13 -12.37 -4.51
N LEU A 22 -25.47 -13.24 -5.26
CA LEU A 22 -25.41 -14.68 -4.99
C LEU A 22 -24.53 -15.01 -3.77
N ALA A 23 -23.49 -14.23 -3.52
CA ALA A 23 -22.61 -14.39 -2.37
C ALA A 23 -23.20 -13.81 -1.07
N MET A 24 -24.22 -12.97 -1.18
CA MET A 24 -24.84 -12.29 -0.03
C MET A 24 -25.91 -13.15 0.66
N ASP A 25 -25.85 -13.20 1.99
CA ASP A 25 -26.93 -13.76 2.80
C ASP A 25 -28.08 -12.76 2.99
N ASN A 26 -29.32 -13.25 2.97
CA ASN A 26 -30.51 -12.46 3.30
C ASN A 26 -30.66 -11.14 2.52
N VAL A 27 -30.31 -11.14 1.22
CA VAL A 27 -30.32 -9.95 0.33
C VAL A 27 -31.57 -9.09 0.50
N LEU A 28 -32.77 -9.69 0.53
CA LEU A 28 -34.03 -8.95 0.64
C LEU A 28 -34.20 -8.24 1.98
N GLU A 29 -33.70 -8.82 3.07
CA GLU A 29 -33.73 -8.20 4.40
C GLU A 29 -32.69 -7.07 4.49
N GLN A 30 -31.51 -7.26 3.90
CA GLN A 30 -30.50 -6.22 3.81
C GLN A 30 -30.98 -5.03 2.99
N ALA A 31 -31.57 -5.26 1.81
CA ALA A 31 -32.14 -4.20 0.97
C ALA A 31 -33.32 -3.50 1.66
N TRP A 32 -34.14 -4.25 2.38
CA TRP A 32 -35.22 -3.67 3.19
C TRP A 32 -34.68 -2.80 4.34
N THR A 33 -33.62 -3.24 5.01
CA THR A 33 -32.95 -2.48 6.07
C THR A 33 -32.32 -1.21 5.51
N PHE A 34 -31.66 -1.31 4.36
CA PHE A 34 -31.07 -0.18 3.64
C PHE A 34 -32.11 0.88 3.30
N ARG A 35 -33.26 0.48 2.73
CA ARG A 35 -34.38 1.40 2.44
C ARG A 35 -34.83 2.22 3.66
N ASN A 36 -34.85 1.60 4.84
CA ASN A 36 -35.41 2.19 6.06
C ASN A 36 -34.34 2.88 6.94
N THR A 37 -33.07 2.84 6.54
CA THR A 37 -31.96 3.44 7.29
C THR A 37 -31.48 4.69 6.54
N PRO A 38 -31.54 5.88 7.14
CA PRO A 38 -31.01 7.08 6.49
C PRO A 38 -29.51 6.91 6.25
N VAL A 39 -29.08 7.05 5.00
CA VAL A 39 -27.65 7.12 4.65
C VAL A 39 -27.27 8.60 4.65
N PRO A 40 -26.37 9.05 5.55
CA PRO A 40 -25.87 10.43 5.52
C PRO A 40 -25.35 10.77 4.12
N ASP A 41 -25.64 11.98 3.64
CA ASP A 41 -25.16 12.52 2.36
C ASP A 41 -25.68 11.86 1.07
N ARG A 42 -26.60 10.88 1.13
CA ARG A 42 -27.31 10.36 -0.05
C ARG A 42 -28.75 10.84 -0.12
N CYS A 43 -29.08 11.54 -1.21
CA CYS A 43 -30.47 11.84 -1.57
C CYS A 43 -31.06 10.60 -2.28
N MET A 44 -31.65 9.69 -1.52
CA MET A 44 -32.40 8.55 -2.04
C MET A 44 -33.85 8.67 -1.57
N ASP A 45 -34.81 8.59 -2.48
CA ASP A 45 -36.22 8.48 -2.11
C ASP A 45 -36.55 7.03 -1.71
N PRO A 46 -36.88 6.74 -0.43
CA PRO A 46 -37.21 5.39 0.01
C PRO A 46 -38.51 4.86 -0.62
N GLU A 47 -39.39 5.71 -1.16
CA GLU A 47 -40.59 5.29 -1.87
C GLU A 47 -40.30 4.95 -3.35
N ASN A 48 -39.17 5.41 -3.90
CA ASN A 48 -38.70 5.03 -5.22
C ASN A 48 -37.88 3.72 -5.17
N ILE A 49 -38.54 2.59 -5.45
CA ILE A 49 -37.92 1.26 -5.37
C ILE A 49 -36.71 1.11 -6.30
N SER A 50 -36.74 1.72 -7.49
CA SER A 50 -35.61 1.66 -8.43
C SER A 50 -34.39 2.40 -7.87
N GLU A 51 -34.58 3.56 -7.23
CA GLU A 51 -33.49 4.26 -6.53
C GLU A 51 -32.95 3.44 -5.36
N VAL A 52 -33.84 2.87 -4.54
CA VAL A 52 -33.46 2.01 -3.42
C VAL A 52 -32.57 0.86 -3.89
N VAL A 53 -32.97 0.16 -4.94
CA VAL A 53 -32.19 -0.96 -5.49
C VAL A 53 -30.88 -0.47 -6.09
N TYR A 54 -30.89 0.62 -6.85
CA TYR A 54 -29.68 1.20 -7.42
C TYR A 54 -28.62 1.53 -6.35
N TYR A 55 -28.99 2.29 -5.32
CA TYR A 55 -28.07 2.68 -4.27
C TYR A 55 -27.67 1.53 -3.36
N PHE A 56 -28.56 0.56 -3.15
CA PHE A 56 -28.23 -0.67 -2.43
C PHE A 56 -27.15 -1.47 -3.15
N LEU A 57 -27.28 -1.64 -4.47
CA LEU A 57 -26.28 -2.35 -5.29
C LEU A 57 -24.95 -1.59 -5.33
N GLN A 58 -24.98 -0.26 -5.34
CA GLN A 58 -23.76 0.55 -5.28
C GLN A 58 -23.06 0.40 -3.92
N ASP A 59 -23.82 0.52 -2.82
CA ASP A 59 -23.34 0.38 -1.44
C ASP A 59 -22.67 -0.97 -1.20
N LYS A 60 -23.40 -2.05 -1.48
CA LYS A 60 -22.89 -3.41 -1.30
C LYS A 60 -21.81 -3.77 -2.31
N GLY A 61 -21.90 -3.19 -3.50
CA GLY A 61 -20.96 -3.41 -4.58
C GLY A 61 -19.56 -2.93 -4.24
N ALA A 62 -19.41 -1.80 -3.55
CA ALA A 62 -18.09 -1.26 -3.20
C ALA A 62 -17.31 -2.25 -2.32
N GLY A 63 -17.90 -2.71 -1.22
CA GLY A 63 -17.27 -3.71 -0.33
C GLY A 63 -16.98 -5.02 -1.04
N TYR A 64 -17.95 -5.55 -1.80
CA TYR A 64 -17.75 -6.78 -2.56
C TYR A 64 -16.61 -6.69 -3.58
N ARG A 65 -16.48 -5.56 -4.29
CA ARG A 65 -15.40 -5.35 -5.26
C ARG A 65 -14.03 -5.22 -4.58
N ALA A 66 -13.96 -4.58 -3.41
CA ALA A 66 -12.73 -4.53 -2.61
C ALA A 66 -12.28 -5.94 -2.20
N ASP A 67 -13.20 -6.74 -1.63
CA ASP A 67 -12.93 -8.14 -1.28
C ASP A 67 -12.51 -8.97 -2.50
N LEU A 68 -13.18 -8.77 -3.64
CA LEU A 68 -12.85 -9.46 -4.89
C LEU A 68 -11.44 -9.11 -5.38
N LEU A 69 -11.03 -7.84 -5.28
CA LEU A 69 -9.70 -7.40 -5.65
C LEU A 69 -8.65 -8.03 -4.73
N TYR A 70 -8.84 -7.93 -3.41
CA TYR A 70 -7.93 -8.51 -2.43
C TYR A 70 -7.76 -10.01 -2.65
N ASN A 71 -8.86 -10.74 -2.77
CA ASN A 71 -8.82 -12.20 -2.98
C ASN A 71 -8.11 -12.57 -4.29
N ARG A 72 -8.29 -11.78 -5.36
CA ARG A 72 -7.58 -12.00 -6.63
C ARG A 72 -6.08 -11.76 -6.50
N ALA A 73 -5.69 -10.62 -5.91
CA ALA A 73 -4.30 -10.28 -5.66
C ALA A 73 -3.63 -11.31 -4.74
N LYS A 74 -4.33 -11.73 -3.69
CA LYS A 74 -3.88 -12.76 -2.77
C LYS A 74 -3.66 -14.11 -3.48
N ALA A 75 -4.60 -14.55 -4.32
CA ALA A 75 -4.45 -15.78 -5.08
C ALA A 75 -3.26 -15.72 -6.04
N GLU A 76 -3.03 -14.56 -6.68
CA GLU A 76 -1.84 -14.33 -7.50
C GLU A 76 -0.55 -14.42 -6.67
N PHE A 77 -0.52 -13.76 -5.50
CA PHE A 77 0.62 -13.80 -4.59
C PHE A 77 0.91 -15.21 -4.09
N ASP A 78 -0.11 -15.92 -3.61
CA ASP A 78 0.02 -17.28 -3.09
C ASP A 78 0.56 -18.23 -4.18
N ALA A 79 0.06 -18.14 -5.41
CA ALA A 79 0.58 -18.90 -6.55
C ALA A 79 2.06 -18.57 -6.83
N ARG A 80 2.44 -17.29 -6.80
CA ARG A 80 3.83 -16.87 -6.98
C ARG A 80 4.74 -17.38 -5.84
N MET A 81 4.24 -17.42 -4.60
CA MET A 81 4.97 -17.96 -3.46
C MET A 81 5.19 -19.47 -3.57
N GLU A 82 4.22 -20.22 -4.11
CA GLU A 82 4.39 -21.64 -4.43
C GLU A 82 5.47 -21.84 -5.50
N GLU A 83 5.49 -21.02 -6.55
CA GLU A 83 6.55 -21.05 -7.56
C GLU A 83 7.94 -20.75 -6.98
N ILE A 84 8.05 -19.69 -6.17
CA ILE A 84 9.33 -19.31 -5.53
C ILE A 84 9.81 -20.43 -4.61
N ALA A 85 8.92 -21.06 -3.84
CA ALA A 85 9.26 -22.15 -2.94
C ALA A 85 9.81 -23.39 -3.67
N ALA A 86 9.49 -23.56 -4.95
CA ALA A 86 10.00 -24.65 -5.79
C ALA A 86 11.37 -24.36 -6.43
N LEU A 87 11.89 -23.12 -6.33
CA LEU A 87 13.18 -22.73 -6.93
C LEU A 87 14.40 -23.24 -6.13
N PRO A 88 15.58 -23.38 -6.76
CA PRO A 88 16.83 -23.61 -6.05
C PRO A 88 17.14 -22.49 -5.04
N PRO A 89 17.79 -22.77 -3.89
CA PRO A 89 18.03 -21.77 -2.84
C PRO A 89 18.70 -20.47 -3.31
N LYS A 90 19.59 -20.56 -4.30
CA LYS A 90 20.29 -19.39 -4.85
C LYS A 90 19.35 -18.48 -5.67
N GLU A 91 18.34 -19.06 -6.32
CA GLU A 91 17.39 -18.33 -7.17
C GLU A 91 16.28 -17.67 -6.34
N ILE A 92 15.92 -18.27 -5.18
CA ILE A 92 14.98 -17.69 -4.22
C ILE A 92 15.41 -16.29 -3.79
N LEU A 93 16.71 -16.07 -3.55
CA LEU A 93 17.25 -14.76 -3.16
C LEU A 93 16.97 -13.68 -4.22
N GLY A 94 16.96 -14.05 -5.50
CA GLY A 94 16.64 -13.13 -6.60
C GLY A 94 15.17 -12.69 -6.62
N CYS A 95 14.29 -13.45 -5.95
CA CYS A 95 12.86 -13.14 -5.88
C CYS A 95 12.49 -12.32 -4.62
N ALA A 96 13.43 -12.06 -3.72
CA ALA A 96 13.16 -11.41 -2.43
C ALA A 96 12.55 -10.00 -2.60
N TYR A 97 13.08 -9.23 -3.55
CA TYR A 97 12.58 -7.89 -3.84
C TYR A 97 11.16 -7.92 -4.38
N GLU A 98 10.88 -8.75 -5.40
CA GLU A 98 9.53 -8.95 -5.94
C GLU A 98 8.54 -9.38 -4.85
N LYS A 99 8.93 -10.36 -4.01
CA LYS A 99 8.11 -10.81 -2.89
C LYS A 99 7.71 -9.65 -2.00
N VAL A 100 8.68 -8.89 -1.49
CA VAL A 100 8.44 -7.84 -0.50
C VAL A 100 7.52 -6.78 -1.10
N ILE A 101 7.81 -6.28 -2.31
CA ILE A 101 6.97 -5.24 -2.92
C ILE A 101 5.55 -5.73 -3.21
N LYS A 102 5.37 -6.95 -3.71
CA LYS A 102 4.03 -7.52 -3.93
C LYS A 102 3.26 -7.73 -2.63
N GLU A 103 3.95 -8.11 -1.56
CA GLU A 103 3.35 -8.23 -0.22
C GLU A 103 2.92 -6.86 0.32
N GLU A 104 3.72 -5.81 0.13
CA GLU A 104 3.34 -4.44 0.51
C GLU A 104 2.08 -3.96 -0.24
N PHE A 105 2.01 -4.18 -1.57
CA PHE A 105 0.78 -3.86 -2.32
C PHE A 105 -0.44 -4.63 -1.80
N LEU A 106 -0.26 -5.91 -1.44
CA LEU A 106 -1.34 -6.71 -0.88
C LEU A 106 -1.80 -6.17 0.47
N CYS A 107 -0.86 -5.77 1.34
CA CYS A 107 -1.18 -5.10 2.61
C CYS A 107 -1.96 -3.80 2.38
N GLN A 108 -1.57 -2.97 1.39
CA GLN A 108 -2.31 -1.75 1.06
C GLN A 108 -3.74 -2.01 0.54
N MET A 109 -4.00 -3.19 -0.03
CA MET A 109 -5.35 -3.60 -0.45
C MET A 109 -6.24 -4.07 0.71
N GLU A 110 -5.68 -4.28 1.91
CA GLU A 110 -6.47 -4.53 3.13
C GLU A 110 -7.11 -3.24 3.67
N ASP A 111 -6.53 -2.08 3.34
CA ASP A 111 -7.07 -0.77 3.67
C ASP A 111 -8.17 -0.33 2.69
N GLU A 112 -8.95 0.68 3.08
CA GLU A 112 -10.03 1.22 2.24
C GLU A 112 -9.45 2.00 1.04
N LEU A 113 -9.43 1.35 -0.12
CA LEU A 113 -9.04 1.97 -1.38
C LEU A 113 -10.21 2.75 -2.02
N PRO A 114 -9.92 3.85 -2.75
CA PRO A 114 -10.93 4.54 -3.54
C PRO A 114 -11.62 3.60 -4.55
N GLU A 115 -12.94 3.75 -4.71
CA GLU A 115 -13.74 2.85 -5.55
C GLU A 115 -13.22 2.80 -7.01
N ASP A 116 -12.82 3.95 -7.57
CA ASP A 116 -12.25 4.03 -8.91
C ASP A 116 -10.95 3.23 -9.03
N THR A 117 -10.09 3.29 -8.01
CA THR A 117 -8.85 2.50 -7.94
C THR A 117 -9.16 1.01 -7.94
N VAL A 118 -10.11 0.57 -7.12
CA VAL A 118 -10.54 -0.84 -7.06
C VAL A 118 -11.09 -1.29 -8.42
N ASN A 119 -11.96 -0.49 -9.03
CA ASN A 119 -12.57 -0.79 -10.32
C ASN A 119 -11.53 -0.93 -11.43
N VAL A 120 -10.54 -0.04 -11.48
CA VAL A 120 -9.45 -0.11 -12.47
C VAL A 120 -8.57 -1.33 -12.23
N LEU A 121 -8.17 -1.60 -10.99
CA LEU A 121 -7.32 -2.76 -10.68
C LEU A 121 -8.02 -4.09 -10.98
N LEU A 122 -9.34 -4.16 -10.79
CA LEU A 122 -10.15 -5.32 -11.17
C LEU A 122 -10.21 -5.58 -12.68
N THR A 123 -9.80 -4.64 -13.52
CA THR A 123 -9.66 -4.90 -14.97
C THR A 123 -8.46 -5.78 -15.30
N TYR A 124 -7.49 -5.87 -14.39
CA TYR A 124 -6.31 -6.72 -14.56
C TYR A 124 -6.56 -8.13 -14.00
N PRO A 125 -6.23 -9.18 -14.78
CA PRO A 125 -6.25 -10.56 -14.28
C PRO A 125 -5.21 -10.82 -13.20
N GLN A 126 -4.05 -10.15 -13.29
CA GLN A 126 -2.91 -10.25 -12.38
C GLN A 126 -2.54 -8.83 -11.89
N PRO A 127 -3.30 -8.25 -10.96
CA PRO A 127 -3.08 -6.88 -10.50
C PRO A 127 -1.71 -6.66 -9.87
N LEU A 128 -1.16 -7.63 -9.13
CA LEU A 128 0.15 -7.45 -8.48
C LEU A 128 1.30 -7.45 -9.49
N ALA A 129 1.22 -8.24 -10.55
CA ALA A 129 2.20 -8.22 -11.63
C ALA A 129 2.24 -6.87 -12.35
N VAL A 130 1.07 -6.27 -12.61
CA VAL A 130 0.97 -4.95 -13.25
C VAL A 130 1.52 -3.86 -12.33
N LEU A 131 1.10 -3.85 -11.06
CA LEU A 131 1.59 -2.90 -10.06
C LEU A 131 3.10 -3.01 -9.84
N PHE A 132 3.62 -4.24 -9.77
CA PHE A 132 5.06 -4.46 -9.63
C PHE A 132 5.84 -3.99 -10.85
N SER A 133 5.33 -4.22 -12.07
CA SER A 133 5.97 -3.70 -13.28
C SER A 133 6.03 -2.17 -13.29
N GLU A 134 4.92 -1.51 -12.94
CA GLU A 134 4.86 -0.05 -12.84
C GLU A 134 5.77 0.47 -11.72
N TRP A 135 5.88 -0.25 -10.60
CA TRP A 135 6.78 0.08 -9.51
C TRP A 135 8.24 0.05 -9.94
N MET A 136 8.65 -0.95 -10.73
CA MET A 136 10.02 -1.07 -11.23
C MET A 136 10.44 0.13 -12.08
N ASP A 137 9.50 0.81 -12.74
CA ASP A 137 9.76 2.03 -13.51
C ASP A 137 9.78 3.30 -12.63
N ASN A 138 9.23 3.24 -11.40
CA ASN A 138 9.01 4.39 -10.50
C ASN A 138 9.76 4.33 -9.14
N ASP A 139 10.54 3.28 -8.85
CA ASP A 139 11.20 3.00 -7.56
C ASP A 139 12.27 4.03 -7.12
N TYR A 140 12.53 5.07 -7.94
CA TYR A 140 13.51 6.12 -7.61
C TYR A 140 13.20 6.82 -6.28
N SER A 141 11.92 6.97 -5.91
CA SER A 141 11.51 7.64 -4.68
C SER A 141 11.91 6.90 -3.40
N PHE A 142 11.91 5.56 -3.42
CA PHE A 142 12.36 4.77 -2.28
C PHE A 142 13.88 4.82 -2.13
N LEU A 143 14.61 4.84 -3.25
CA LEU A 143 16.06 5.04 -3.25
C LEU A 143 16.44 6.38 -2.64
N ASP A 144 15.67 7.45 -2.90
CA ASP A 144 15.88 8.75 -2.25
C ASP A 144 15.75 8.63 -0.72
N CYS A 145 14.75 7.90 -0.21
CA CYS A 145 14.62 7.67 1.24
C CYS A 145 15.82 6.91 1.84
N ILE A 146 16.40 5.96 1.11
CA ILE A 146 17.61 5.26 1.54
C ILE A 146 18.80 6.23 1.58
N VAL A 147 18.98 7.01 0.53
CA VAL A 147 20.06 8.00 0.43
C VAL A 147 19.93 9.04 1.54
N ASP A 148 18.72 9.54 1.78
CA ASP A 148 18.40 10.47 2.86
C ASP A 148 18.78 9.87 4.22
N THR A 149 18.39 8.62 4.47
CA THR A 149 18.72 7.93 5.74
C THR A 149 20.23 7.79 5.94
N MET A 150 20.99 7.52 4.86
CA MET A 150 22.44 7.48 4.89
C MET A 150 23.03 8.86 5.22
N GLN A 151 22.56 9.90 4.53
CA GLN A 151 23.03 11.28 4.73
C GLN A 151 22.73 11.77 6.14
N ASP A 152 21.51 11.59 6.63
CA ASP A 152 21.11 11.93 7.99
C ASP A 152 21.97 11.22 9.04
N THR A 153 22.35 9.96 8.76
CA THR A 153 23.23 9.18 9.63
C THR A 153 24.65 9.72 9.67
N VAL A 154 25.20 10.08 8.52
CA VAL A 154 26.52 10.72 8.43
C VAL A 154 26.52 12.06 9.13
N GLN A 155 25.55 12.93 8.84
CA GLN A 155 25.46 14.27 9.44
C GLN A 155 25.34 14.23 10.97
N ARG A 156 24.47 13.34 11.48
CA ARG A 156 24.34 13.12 12.92
C ARG A 156 25.66 12.65 13.53
N ARG A 157 26.35 11.72 12.87
CA ARG A 157 27.63 11.21 13.35
C ARG A 157 28.72 12.29 13.33
N GLU A 158 28.80 13.10 12.28
CA GLU A 158 29.75 14.22 12.22
C GLU A 158 29.51 15.22 13.36
N LYS A 159 28.25 15.56 13.62
CA LYS A 159 27.90 16.46 14.74
C LYS A 159 28.35 15.90 16.09
N GLU A 160 28.13 14.60 16.33
CA GLU A 160 28.63 13.92 17.53
C GLU A 160 30.16 14.03 17.62
N LEU A 161 30.89 13.70 16.55
CA LEU A 161 32.35 13.72 16.50
C LEU A 161 32.94 15.13 16.70
N ARG A 162 32.29 16.17 16.18
CA ARG A 162 32.66 17.57 16.41
C ARG A 162 32.42 18.00 17.87
N SER A 163 31.37 17.47 18.50
CA SER A 163 31.03 17.76 19.91
C SER A 163 31.87 16.96 20.91
N CYS A 164 32.35 15.78 20.53
CA CYS A 164 33.17 14.90 21.35
C CYS A 164 34.66 15.19 21.13
N GLN A 165 35.20 16.16 21.86
CA GLN A 165 36.64 16.24 22.07
C GLN A 165 37.04 15.12 23.04
N PHE A 166 37.84 14.17 22.60
CA PHE A 166 38.14 12.97 23.38
C PHE A 166 38.76 13.28 24.74
N HIS A 167 38.05 12.93 25.82
CA HIS A 167 38.53 13.06 27.19
C HIS A 167 38.82 11.69 27.80
N VAL A 168 39.96 11.08 27.42
CA VAL A 168 41.00 10.50 28.29
C VAL A 168 42.29 10.51 27.47
N ASN A 169 43.34 11.19 27.93
CA ASN A 169 44.64 11.40 27.24
C ASN A 169 44.65 12.23 25.94
N GLY A 170 43.50 12.65 25.40
CA GLY A 170 43.41 13.51 24.20
C GLY A 170 43.52 12.75 22.87
N GLU A 171 43.51 11.42 22.89
CA GLU A 171 43.60 10.59 21.69
C GLU A 171 42.22 10.06 21.26
N PRO A 172 41.96 9.93 19.94
CA PRO A 172 40.73 9.31 19.43
C PRO A 172 40.66 7.81 19.76
N PRO A 173 39.44 7.25 19.92
CA PRO A 173 39.20 5.81 19.98
C PRO A 173 39.82 5.10 18.79
N GLN A 174 40.25 3.86 19.00
CA GLN A 174 40.97 3.08 17.99
C GLN A 174 40.15 2.89 16.70
N GLU A 175 38.83 2.79 16.81
CA GLU A 175 37.90 2.63 15.67
C GLU A 175 37.75 3.92 14.84
N LEU A 176 38.13 5.06 15.40
CA LEU A 176 38.03 6.38 14.77
C LEU A 176 39.40 6.96 14.41
N LYS A 177 40.48 6.25 14.70
CA LYS A 177 41.85 6.74 14.50
C LYS A 177 42.09 7.19 13.05
N ASP A 178 41.82 6.31 12.09
CA ASP A 178 42.00 6.61 10.66
C ASP A 178 41.10 7.77 10.20
N TYR A 179 39.89 7.88 10.77
CA TYR A 179 38.97 8.97 10.46
C TYR A 179 39.47 10.33 10.96
N TYR A 180 40.00 10.41 12.19
CA TYR A 180 40.58 11.65 12.71
C TYR A 180 41.95 11.98 12.11
N GLU A 181 42.74 10.99 11.71
CA GLU A 181 43.99 11.23 10.97
C GLU A 181 43.71 11.87 9.60
N LEU A 182 42.62 11.49 8.95
CA LEU A 182 42.24 12.04 7.64
C LEU A 182 41.45 13.35 7.74
N TYR A 183 40.48 13.45 8.67
CA TYR A 183 39.47 14.51 8.69
C TYR A 183 39.48 15.33 9.99
N GLY A 184 40.44 15.11 10.89
CA GLY A 184 40.50 15.76 12.20
C GLY A 184 40.67 17.28 12.15
N GLU A 185 41.39 17.81 11.15
CA GLU A 185 41.54 19.26 10.98
C GLU A 185 40.20 19.93 10.61
N GLU A 186 39.41 19.29 9.74
CA GLU A 186 38.11 19.81 9.30
C GLU A 186 37.05 19.70 10.39
N LEU A 187 37.08 18.63 11.20
CA LEU A 187 36.20 18.44 12.36
C LEU A 187 36.41 19.53 13.42
N ASN A 188 37.66 19.96 13.61
CA ASN A 188 38.02 20.95 14.62
C ASN A 188 37.90 22.40 14.12
N ASN A 189 37.61 22.61 12.84
CA ASN A 189 37.42 23.95 12.28
C ASN A 189 35.99 24.45 12.53
N PRO A 190 35.79 25.49 13.35
CA PRO A 190 34.46 26.03 13.66
C PRO A 190 33.83 26.79 12.49
N ASP A 191 34.62 27.14 11.46
CA ASP A 191 34.17 27.89 10.28
C ASP A 191 33.70 26.98 9.13
N LEU A 192 33.84 25.65 9.26
CA LEU A 192 33.37 24.67 8.28
C LEU A 192 32.04 24.05 8.74
N GLU A 193 30.97 24.30 7.99
CA GLU A 193 29.70 23.60 8.17
C GLU A 193 29.83 22.12 7.81
N PRO A 194 29.06 21.22 8.47
CA PRO A 194 29.03 19.81 8.08
C PRO A 194 28.67 19.66 6.60
N ALA A 195 29.23 18.64 5.96
CA ALA A 195 29.00 18.42 4.54
C ALA A 195 27.55 17.97 4.31
N GLY A 196 26.67 18.94 4.02
CA GLY A 196 25.33 18.69 3.50
C GLY A 196 24.20 19.40 4.23
N GLU A 197 24.10 20.71 4.09
CA GLU A 197 22.77 21.29 3.81
C GLU A 197 22.66 21.39 2.29
N VAL A 198 22.32 20.27 1.64
CA VAL A 198 21.79 20.36 0.28
C VAL A 198 20.35 20.80 0.46
N GLU A 199 20.09 22.10 0.28
CA GLU A 199 18.73 22.63 0.18
C GLU A 199 17.91 21.75 -0.77
N ARG A 200 16.81 21.18 -0.26
CA ARG A 200 15.75 20.60 -1.11
C ARG A 200 14.78 21.68 -1.54
#